data_AF-A0A971E1J5-F1
#
_entry.id   AF-A0A971E1J5-F1
#
_cell.length_a   1.000
_cell.length_b   1.000
_cell.length_c   1.000
_cell.angle_alpha   90.00
_cell.angle_beta   90.00
_cell.angle_gamma   90.00
#
_symmetry.space_group_name_H-M   'P 1'
#
loop_
_entity.id
_entity.type
_entity.pdbx_description
1 polymer ?
#
loop_
_entity_poly.entity_id
_entity_poly.type
_entity_poly.pdbx_seq_one_letter_code
_entity_poly.pdbx_strand_id
1 'polypeptide(L)'
;MKELIKIAWRNLWRNKRRTLITAASIFFAVFFAILMRSFQLGTYSYMIDQSIEAFSGYLQVQSPDYSDDPSLENSFECTPEMLEKISKTSNIKAAVPRIESFALASNGSQSKGILVSGISPEMEKKLSNPYHQLVRYRFNENAISALEKGGKIPEKLLKQIRNFQNYSFSSEARIELDLGLSKEESKKFLPDILQQTKIEANYLSETDDGVLVSDKLSKYLKVDVGDSIVLMGQGFEGSSAAGIFPVRGIVKVPSPDLDNKLVYMTLTAAETFYGLNGRITAIAINLHDNDEMQSTQQALSSELASTDFVVKNWEEITPTLKQQIEGDSKSGQIFLAVIYIIVFFGIFGTVMMMVAERMKEFGMMVAVGMKQTKLATILTLEMFFLGIIGAVSGSLASIPLILLGHYYPVKLTGEVAKMYEDMGFQAIMPTALFDPYFFVQGIIILVMVFLACYSPVRSILKINVIKAIHG
;
A
#
# COMPACT_ATOMS: atom_id res chain seq x y z
N MET A 1 -35.42 -34.49 9.95
CA MET A 1 -34.29 -33.55 9.84
C MET A 1 -33.86 -33.00 11.20
N LYS A 2 -34.79 -32.44 12.01
CA LYS A 2 -34.50 -31.93 13.37
C LYS A 2 -33.77 -32.94 14.30
N GLU A 3 -34.20 -34.20 14.32
CA GLU A 3 -33.53 -35.23 15.14
C GLU A 3 -32.09 -35.52 14.71
N LEU A 4 -31.79 -35.51 13.41
CA LEU A 4 -30.44 -35.76 12.89
C LEU A 4 -29.48 -34.63 13.28
N ILE A 5 -29.95 -33.39 13.22
CA ILE A 5 -29.20 -32.20 13.65
C ILE A 5 -28.89 -32.28 15.16
N LYS A 6 -29.89 -32.64 15.98
CA LYS A 6 -29.73 -32.78 17.42
C LYS A 6 -28.72 -33.86 17.79
N ILE A 7 -28.72 -34.99 17.06
CA ILE A 7 -27.75 -36.08 17.25
C ILE A 7 -26.34 -35.62 16.84
N ALA A 8 -26.18 -34.98 15.68
CA ALA A 8 -24.90 -34.48 15.21
C ALA A 8 -24.27 -33.49 16.20
N TRP A 9 -25.07 -32.53 16.71
CA TRP A 9 -24.62 -31.58 17.73
C TRP A 9 -24.16 -32.27 19.02
N ARG A 10 -24.94 -33.24 19.53
CA ARG A 10 -24.58 -33.98 20.74
C ARG A 10 -23.31 -34.82 20.55
N ASN A 11 -23.08 -35.37 19.36
CA ASN A 11 -21.88 -36.15 19.06
C ASN A 11 -20.59 -35.32 19.18
N LEU A 12 -20.61 -34.07 18.71
CA LEU A 12 -19.46 -33.17 18.83
C LEU A 12 -18.97 -33.00 20.27
N TRP A 13 -19.91 -32.83 21.19
CA TRP A 13 -19.59 -32.61 22.61
C TRP A 13 -19.25 -33.90 23.36
N ARG A 14 -19.53 -35.07 22.78
CA ARG A 14 -19.19 -36.37 23.37
C ARG A 14 -17.66 -36.59 23.37
N ASN A 15 -16.96 -36.16 22.31
CA ASN A 15 -15.52 -36.34 22.14
C ASN A 15 -14.74 -35.00 22.11
N LYS A 16 -14.82 -34.24 23.20
CA LYS A 16 -14.33 -32.85 23.31
C LYS A 16 -12.90 -32.64 22.79
N ARG A 17 -11.96 -33.54 23.10
CA ARG A 17 -10.54 -33.38 22.71
C ARG A 17 -10.36 -33.35 21.19
N ARG A 18 -11.04 -34.23 20.46
CA ARG A 18 -10.93 -34.33 18.99
C ARG A 18 -11.63 -33.18 18.30
N THR A 19 -12.85 -32.91 18.75
CA THR A 19 -13.65 -31.75 18.31
C THR A 19 -12.83 -30.47 18.45
N LEU A 20 -12.11 -30.30 19.56
CA LEU A 20 -11.29 -29.12 19.81
C LEU A 20 -10.04 -29.05 18.92
N ILE A 21 -9.37 -30.18 18.63
CA ILE A 21 -8.23 -30.21 17.69
C ILE A 21 -8.70 -29.82 16.28
N THR A 22 -9.77 -30.42 15.76
CA THR A 22 -10.28 -30.10 14.43
C THR A 22 -10.80 -28.67 14.35
N ALA A 23 -11.55 -28.22 15.35
CA ALA A 23 -12.03 -26.84 15.42
C ALA A 23 -10.87 -25.84 15.51
N ALA A 24 -9.81 -26.13 16.26
CA ALA A 24 -8.61 -25.29 16.36
C ALA A 24 -7.86 -25.18 15.02
N SER A 25 -7.70 -26.28 14.29
CA SER A 25 -7.08 -26.24 12.95
C SER A 25 -7.87 -25.35 11.98
N ILE A 26 -9.20 -25.48 11.97
CA ILE A 26 -10.09 -24.64 11.15
C ILE A 26 -10.04 -23.18 11.61
N PHE A 27 -10.03 -22.94 12.93
CA PHE A 27 -9.89 -21.62 13.53
C PHE A 27 -8.62 -20.92 13.06
N PHE A 28 -7.45 -21.55 13.23
CA PHE A 28 -6.17 -20.94 12.85
C PHE A 28 -6.08 -20.73 11.33
N ALA A 29 -6.63 -21.65 10.55
CA ALA A 29 -6.69 -21.51 9.10
C ALA A 29 -7.45 -20.26 8.66
N VAL A 30 -8.68 -20.08 9.15
CA VAL A 30 -9.51 -18.90 8.83
C VAL A 30 -8.85 -17.64 9.40
N PHE A 31 -8.39 -17.69 10.64
CA PHE A 31 -7.76 -16.56 11.32
C PHE A 31 -6.54 -16.02 10.55
N PHE A 32 -5.57 -16.89 10.23
CA PHE A 32 -4.37 -16.47 9.51
C PHE A 32 -4.66 -16.10 8.05
N ALA A 33 -5.57 -16.80 7.37
CA ALA A 33 -5.93 -16.46 6.00
C ALA A 33 -6.58 -15.07 5.91
N ILE A 34 -7.51 -14.75 6.81
CA ILE A 34 -8.14 -13.43 6.88
C ILE A 34 -7.12 -12.36 7.25
N LEU A 35 -6.30 -12.60 8.27
CA LEU A 35 -5.32 -11.62 8.75
C LEU A 35 -4.28 -11.29 7.67
N MET A 36 -3.71 -12.32 7.04
CA MET A 36 -2.74 -12.15 5.97
C MET A 36 -3.34 -11.38 4.79
N ARG A 37 -4.56 -11.74 4.38
CA ARG A 37 -5.23 -11.05 3.26
C ARG A 37 -5.56 -9.60 3.59
N SER A 38 -5.96 -9.33 4.83
CA SER A 38 -6.22 -7.97 5.33
C SER A 38 -4.96 -7.10 5.32
N PHE A 39 -3.83 -7.61 5.81
CA PHE A 39 -2.54 -6.91 5.73
C PHE A 39 -2.14 -6.63 4.29
N GLN A 40 -2.28 -7.64 3.42
CA GLN A 40 -1.90 -7.53 2.02
C GLN A 40 -2.71 -6.44 1.30
N LEU A 41 -4.04 -6.48 1.40
CA LEU A 41 -4.91 -5.49 0.77
C LEU A 41 -4.70 -4.09 1.37
N GLY A 42 -4.60 -3.98 2.69
CA GLY A 42 -4.40 -2.69 3.36
C GLY A 42 -3.08 -2.03 2.97
N THR A 43 -2.00 -2.82 2.94
CA THR A 43 -0.68 -2.33 2.53
C THR A 43 -0.68 -1.91 1.06
N TYR A 44 -1.33 -2.66 0.16
CA TYR A 44 -1.41 -2.27 -1.25
C TYR A 44 -2.24 -1.01 -1.47
N SER A 45 -3.42 -0.89 -0.86
CA SER A 45 -4.22 0.33 -0.96
C SER A 45 -3.43 1.54 -0.45
N TYR A 46 -2.80 1.41 0.72
CA TYR A 46 -1.96 2.47 1.26
C TYR A 46 -0.78 2.83 0.35
N MET A 47 -0.13 1.83 -0.24
CA MET A 47 0.97 2.03 -1.18
C MET A 47 0.52 2.73 -2.46
N ILE A 48 -0.64 2.34 -3.01
CA ILE A 48 -1.24 3.01 -4.18
C ILE A 48 -1.53 4.45 -3.83
N ASP A 49 -2.23 4.71 -2.72
CA ASP A 49 -2.59 6.07 -2.30
C ASP A 49 -1.35 6.94 -2.10
N GLN A 50 -0.32 6.44 -1.42
CA GLN A 50 0.91 7.20 -1.19
C GLN A 50 1.78 7.37 -2.45
N SER A 51 1.73 6.47 -3.42
CA SER A 51 2.58 6.55 -4.62
C SER A 51 1.91 7.35 -5.74
N ILE A 52 0.61 7.18 -5.91
CA ILE A 52 -0.17 7.74 -7.00
C ILE A 52 -0.70 9.13 -6.63
N GLU A 53 -1.29 9.32 -5.44
CA GLU A 53 -1.79 10.63 -5.00
C GLU A 53 -0.64 11.64 -4.84
N ALA A 54 0.55 11.16 -4.44
CA ALA A 54 1.73 11.98 -4.25
C ALA A 54 2.47 12.36 -5.55
N PHE A 55 2.10 11.79 -6.71
CA PHE A 55 2.77 12.10 -7.97
C PHE A 55 1.78 12.30 -9.11
N SER A 56 1.31 11.27 -9.80
CA SER A 56 0.55 11.41 -11.06
C SER A 56 -0.93 11.76 -10.90
N GLY A 57 -1.50 11.53 -9.71
CA GLY A 57 -2.94 11.38 -9.55
C GLY A 57 -3.45 10.06 -10.14
N TYR A 58 -4.71 9.70 -9.84
CA TYR A 58 -5.31 8.43 -10.27
C TYR A 58 -5.64 8.39 -11.75
N LEU A 59 -5.97 9.55 -12.33
CA LEU A 59 -6.17 9.73 -13.76
C LEU A 59 -5.25 10.84 -14.27
N GLN A 60 -4.86 10.74 -15.54
CA GLN A 60 -4.05 11.75 -16.21
C GLN A 60 -4.56 11.97 -17.63
N VAL A 61 -4.73 13.23 -18.01
CA VAL A 61 -4.96 13.62 -19.41
C VAL A 61 -3.63 14.01 -20.03
N GLN A 62 -3.26 13.37 -21.12
CA GLN A 62 -2.00 13.59 -21.83
C GLN A 62 -2.14 13.23 -23.31
N SER A 63 -1.17 13.62 -24.15
CA SER A 63 -1.10 13.15 -25.53
C SER A 63 -0.99 11.61 -25.59
N PRO A 64 -1.59 10.92 -26.58
CA PRO A 64 -1.47 9.47 -26.74
C PRO A 64 -0.03 8.96 -26.66
N ASP A 65 0.89 9.68 -27.30
CA ASP A 65 2.29 9.31 -27.50
C ASP A 65 3.19 9.72 -26.31
N TYR A 66 2.72 10.58 -25.40
CA TYR A 66 3.54 11.13 -24.31
C TYR A 66 4.10 10.06 -23.35
N SER A 67 3.39 8.94 -23.16
CA SER A 67 3.88 7.86 -22.29
C SER A 67 5.06 7.09 -22.89
N ASP A 68 5.11 6.97 -24.22
CA ASP A 68 6.17 6.26 -24.94
C ASP A 68 7.32 7.21 -25.28
N ASP A 69 7.00 8.47 -25.59
CA ASP A 69 7.94 9.57 -25.81
C ASP A 69 7.56 10.80 -24.96
N PRO A 70 8.12 10.96 -23.74
CA PRO A 70 7.85 12.09 -22.85
C PRO A 70 8.59 13.37 -23.30
N SER A 71 8.50 13.68 -24.59
CA SER A 71 9.05 14.88 -25.20
C SER A 71 8.07 16.05 -25.08
N LEU A 72 8.61 17.27 -25.11
CA LEU A 72 7.79 18.49 -25.12
C LEU A 72 6.98 18.63 -26.42
N GLU A 73 7.35 17.93 -27.48
CA GLU A 73 6.61 17.88 -28.75
C GLU A 73 5.20 17.30 -28.54
N ASN A 74 5.04 16.40 -27.57
CA ASN A 74 3.78 15.80 -27.16
C ASN A 74 3.00 16.64 -26.13
N SER A 75 3.37 17.91 -25.94
CA SER A 75 2.58 18.87 -25.16
C SER A 75 1.30 19.25 -25.91
N PHE A 76 0.31 19.81 -25.20
CA PHE A 76 -0.96 20.28 -25.76
C PHE A 76 -1.42 21.58 -25.10
N GLU A 77 -2.28 22.33 -25.76
CA GLU A 77 -2.84 23.58 -25.22
C GLU A 77 -3.87 23.29 -24.13
N CYS A 78 -3.69 23.89 -22.95
CA CYS A 78 -4.66 23.79 -21.87
C CYS A 78 -5.58 25.02 -21.87
N THR A 79 -6.80 24.86 -22.36
CA THR A 79 -7.79 25.93 -22.27
C THR A 79 -8.44 25.96 -20.89
N PRO A 80 -8.74 27.15 -20.33
CA PRO A 80 -9.49 27.24 -19.07
C PRO A 80 -10.83 26.49 -19.10
N GLU A 81 -11.49 26.46 -20.27
CA GLU A 81 -12.73 25.71 -20.49
C GLU A 81 -12.54 24.20 -20.31
N MET A 82 -11.43 23.63 -20.81
CA MET A 82 -11.10 22.22 -20.65
C MET A 82 -10.90 21.89 -19.17
N LEU A 83 -10.12 22.70 -18.45
CA LEU A 83 -9.88 22.49 -17.02
C LEU A 83 -11.17 22.61 -16.20
N GLU A 84 -12.04 23.58 -16.52
CA GLU A 84 -13.33 23.76 -15.87
C GLU A 84 -14.27 22.57 -16.14
N LYS A 85 -14.29 22.05 -17.38
CA LYS A 85 -15.08 20.87 -17.76
C LYS A 85 -14.65 19.65 -16.97
N ILE A 86 -13.35 19.35 -16.94
CA ILE A 86 -12.77 18.26 -16.14
C ILE A 86 -13.13 18.45 -14.66
N SER A 87 -12.97 19.65 -14.12
CA SER A 87 -13.26 19.91 -12.70
C SER A 87 -14.73 19.75 -12.32
N LYS A 88 -15.67 19.76 -13.28
CA LYS A 88 -17.11 19.60 -13.06
C LYS A 88 -17.59 18.15 -13.24
N THR A 89 -16.81 17.27 -13.83
CA THR A 89 -17.18 15.85 -13.98
C THR A 89 -17.34 15.21 -12.59
N SER A 90 -18.37 14.37 -12.43
CA SER A 90 -18.64 13.67 -11.17
C SER A 90 -17.41 12.89 -10.71
N ASN A 91 -17.21 12.79 -9.39
CA ASN A 91 -16.10 12.08 -8.75
C ASN A 91 -14.70 12.72 -8.89
N ILE A 92 -14.54 13.87 -9.58
CA ILE A 92 -13.24 14.57 -9.64
C ILE A 92 -13.06 15.47 -8.40
N LYS A 93 -12.00 15.20 -7.64
CA LYS A 93 -11.59 15.96 -6.43
C LYS A 93 -10.71 17.17 -6.79
N ALA A 94 -9.78 16.97 -7.71
CA ALA A 94 -8.88 18.02 -8.19
C ALA A 94 -8.35 17.66 -9.58
N ALA A 95 -8.18 18.67 -10.43
CA ALA A 95 -7.48 18.57 -11.71
C ALA A 95 -6.40 19.65 -11.76
N VAL A 96 -5.15 19.27 -11.98
CA VAL A 96 -3.99 20.16 -11.89
C VAL A 96 -3.14 20.04 -13.16
N PRO A 97 -2.92 21.13 -13.89
CA PRO A 97 -2.07 21.13 -15.08
C PRO A 97 -0.59 21.05 -14.68
N ARG A 98 0.22 20.40 -15.51
CA ARG A 98 1.65 20.18 -15.28
C ARG A 98 2.48 20.24 -16.56
N ILE A 99 3.72 20.66 -16.39
CA ILE A 99 4.77 20.56 -17.39
C ILE A 99 5.85 19.64 -16.83
N GLU A 100 6.04 18.49 -17.44
CA GLU A 100 7.03 17.50 -17.01
C GLU A 100 8.00 17.24 -18.17
N SER A 101 9.28 17.50 -17.93
CA SER A 101 10.33 17.28 -18.93
C SER A 101 11.70 17.12 -18.29
N PHE A 102 12.66 16.61 -19.06
CA PHE A 102 14.01 16.37 -18.57
C PHE A 102 14.91 17.59 -18.78
N ALA A 103 15.82 17.81 -17.84
CA ALA A 103 16.89 18.78 -17.96
C ALA A 103 18.15 18.25 -17.27
N LEU A 104 19.27 18.93 -17.45
CA LEU A 104 20.50 18.73 -16.72
C LEU A 104 20.60 19.82 -15.64
N ALA A 105 20.59 19.42 -14.38
CA ALA A 105 20.93 20.30 -13.27
C ALA A 105 22.41 20.23 -12.98
N SER A 106 23.03 21.38 -12.70
CA SER A 106 24.45 21.43 -12.32
C SER A 106 24.71 22.47 -11.24
N ASN A 107 25.70 22.16 -10.42
CA ASN A 107 26.31 23.07 -9.46
C ASN A 107 27.82 22.78 -9.39
N GLY A 108 28.64 23.77 -9.74
CA GLY A 108 30.09 23.62 -9.82
C GLY A 108 30.49 22.48 -10.78
N SER A 109 31.11 21.43 -10.24
CA SER A 109 31.58 20.27 -11.01
C SER A 109 30.61 19.08 -11.00
N GLN A 110 29.46 19.18 -10.32
CA GLN A 110 28.46 18.12 -10.24
C GLN A 110 27.34 18.43 -11.23
N SER A 111 26.97 17.44 -12.04
CA SER A 111 25.87 17.55 -13.01
C SER A 111 25.04 16.28 -13.01
N LYS A 112 23.73 16.42 -13.18
CA LYS A 112 22.80 15.28 -13.17
C LYS A 112 21.58 15.51 -14.03
N GLY A 113 21.14 14.47 -14.74
CA GLY A 113 19.84 14.46 -15.40
C GLY A 113 18.72 14.49 -14.37
N ILE A 114 17.82 15.45 -14.50
CA ILE A 114 16.70 15.69 -13.61
C ILE A 114 15.38 15.67 -14.37
N LEU A 115 14.30 15.39 -13.65
CA LEU A 115 12.93 15.64 -14.07
C LEU A 115 12.52 16.99 -13.49
N VAL A 116 12.21 17.95 -14.37
CA VAL A 116 11.61 19.23 -14.00
C VAL A 116 10.10 19.07 -14.05
N SER A 117 9.43 19.44 -12.96
CA SER A 117 7.98 19.46 -12.85
C SER A 117 7.51 20.90 -12.59
N GLY A 118 6.93 21.52 -13.62
CA GLY A 118 6.20 22.77 -13.53
C GLY A 118 4.83 22.53 -12.90
N ILE A 119 4.60 23.16 -11.75
CA ILE A 119 3.38 23.01 -10.94
C ILE A 119 2.75 24.36 -10.63
N SER A 120 1.44 24.39 -10.35
CA SER A 120 0.81 25.52 -9.66
C SER A 120 0.89 25.26 -8.15
N PRO A 121 1.69 26.01 -7.37
CA PRO A 121 1.86 25.75 -5.94
C PRO A 121 0.56 25.73 -5.13
N GLU A 122 -0.45 26.53 -5.49
CA GLU A 122 -1.74 26.54 -4.78
C GLU A 122 -2.64 25.37 -5.18
N MET A 123 -2.68 25.00 -6.47
CA MET A 123 -3.47 23.85 -6.93
C MET A 123 -2.85 22.53 -6.45
N GLU A 124 -1.52 22.43 -6.48
CA GLU A 124 -0.78 21.22 -6.14
C GLU A 124 -0.94 20.84 -4.66
N LYS A 125 -1.24 21.78 -3.76
CA LYS A 125 -1.62 21.50 -2.36
C LYS A 125 -2.85 20.60 -2.24
N LYS A 126 -3.72 20.57 -3.26
CA LYS A 126 -4.93 19.71 -3.31
C LYS A 126 -4.67 18.34 -3.96
N LEU A 127 -3.49 18.13 -4.53
CA LEU A 127 -3.08 16.89 -5.19
C LEU A 127 -1.87 16.25 -4.46
N SER A 128 -0.63 16.49 -4.92
CA SER A 128 0.57 15.86 -4.33
C SER A 128 1.13 16.56 -3.09
N ASN A 129 0.74 17.83 -2.87
CA ASN A 129 1.07 18.66 -1.73
C ASN A 129 2.56 18.62 -1.31
N PRO A 130 3.48 19.08 -2.19
CA PRO A 130 4.92 19.08 -1.88
C PRO A 130 5.27 20.01 -0.70
N TYR A 131 4.36 20.90 -0.29
CA TYR A 131 4.51 21.70 0.93
C TYR A 131 4.67 20.83 2.20
N HIS A 132 3.94 19.71 2.31
CA HIS A 132 4.09 18.80 3.45
C HIS A 132 5.40 18.00 3.40
N GLN A 133 5.99 17.89 2.23
CA GLN A 133 7.24 17.17 1.98
C GLN A 133 8.48 18.04 2.22
N LEU A 134 8.31 19.36 2.41
CA LEU A 134 9.42 20.28 2.69
C LEU A 134 10.26 19.81 3.88
N VAL A 135 11.56 19.73 3.66
CA VAL A 135 12.56 19.42 4.69
C VAL A 135 12.64 20.61 5.64
N ARG A 136 12.24 20.40 6.89
CA ARG A 136 12.29 21.42 7.94
C ARG A 136 13.47 21.22 8.88
N TYR A 137 13.98 19.99 8.96
CA TYR A 137 15.05 19.60 9.87
C TYR A 137 16.04 18.67 9.17
N ARG A 138 17.34 18.85 9.40
CA ARG A 138 18.40 17.97 8.90
C ARG A 138 19.48 17.75 9.95
N PHE A 139 19.88 16.50 10.10
CA PHE A 139 20.92 16.11 11.05
C PHE A 139 22.29 16.18 10.37
N ASN A 140 22.74 17.39 10.02
CA ASN A 140 24.07 17.59 9.45
C ASN A 140 25.16 17.54 10.55
N GLU A 141 26.43 17.44 10.14
CA GLU A 141 27.56 17.34 11.07
C GLU A 141 27.64 18.49 12.06
N ASN A 142 27.31 19.71 11.61
CA ASN A 142 27.32 20.91 12.44
C ASN A 142 26.25 20.85 13.53
N ALA A 143 25.03 20.44 13.19
CA ALA A 143 23.91 20.28 14.11
C ALA A 143 24.20 19.20 15.16
N ILE A 144 24.72 18.05 14.72
CA ILE A 144 25.09 16.96 15.64
C ILE A 144 26.21 17.43 16.59
N SER A 145 27.24 18.09 16.06
CA SER A 145 28.33 18.65 16.87
C SER A 145 27.84 19.69 17.89
N ALA A 146 26.84 20.50 17.53
CA ALA A 146 26.23 21.47 18.44
C ALA A 146 25.43 20.78 19.57
N LEU A 147 24.70 19.71 19.24
CA LEU A 147 23.97 18.89 20.22
C LEU A 147 24.91 18.20 21.22
N GLU A 148 26.07 17.73 20.75
CA GLU A 148 27.10 17.13 21.61
C GLU A 148 27.72 18.14 22.58
N LYS A 149 28.06 19.33 22.08
CA LYS A 149 28.61 20.41 22.92
C LYS A 149 27.61 20.94 23.95
N GLY A 150 26.31 20.86 23.67
CA GLY A 150 25.26 21.32 24.57
C GLY A 150 25.14 20.51 25.87
N GLY A 151 25.61 19.26 25.91
CA GLY A 151 25.66 18.42 27.12
C GLY A 151 24.30 18.03 27.73
N LYS A 152 23.19 18.46 27.14
CA LYS A 152 21.83 18.20 27.64
C LYS A 152 21.29 16.83 27.24
N ILE A 153 21.81 16.23 26.16
CA ILE A 153 21.29 15.01 25.55
C ILE A 153 22.08 13.79 26.03
N PRO A 154 21.42 12.72 26.51
CA PRO A 154 22.09 11.49 26.92
C PRO A 154 22.93 10.85 25.81
N GLU A 155 24.07 10.25 26.16
CA GLU A 155 25.00 9.64 25.19
C GLU A 155 24.34 8.55 24.33
N LYS A 156 23.40 7.79 24.90
CA LYS A 156 22.61 6.78 24.16
C LYS A 156 21.81 7.42 23.03
N LEU A 157 21.15 8.54 23.30
CA LEU A 157 20.35 9.26 22.32
C LEU A 157 21.24 9.95 21.28
N LEU A 158 22.40 10.49 21.68
CA LEU A 158 23.40 11.00 20.73
C LEU A 158 23.89 9.93 19.75
N LYS A 159 24.12 8.70 20.22
CA LYS A 159 24.46 7.57 19.33
C LYS A 159 23.34 7.26 18.33
N GLN A 160 22.07 7.32 18.76
CA GLN A 160 20.94 7.15 17.85
C GLN A 160 20.86 8.29 16.82
N ILE A 161 21.03 9.54 17.25
CA ILE A 161 21.07 10.72 16.37
C ILE A 161 22.16 10.58 15.30
N ARG A 162 23.35 10.09 15.68
CA ARG A 162 24.46 9.82 14.73
C ARG A 162 24.09 8.80 13.65
N ASN A 163 23.22 7.83 13.93
CA ASN A 163 22.74 6.87 12.92
C ASN A 163 21.86 7.51 11.83
N PHE A 164 21.43 8.75 12.07
CA PHE A 164 20.66 9.58 11.14
C PHE A 164 21.49 10.76 10.61
N GLN A 165 22.82 10.68 10.65
CA GLN A 165 23.69 11.69 10.03
C GLN A 165 23.30 11.90 8.56
N ASN A 166 23.15 13.17 8.17
CA ASN A 166 22.66 13.63 6.87
C ASN A 166 21.24 13.16 6.49
N TYR A 167 20.45 12.66 7.44
CA TYR A 167 19.03 12.39 7.21
C TYR A 167 18.21 13.68 7.36
N SER A 168 17.20 13.83 6.51
CA SER A 168 16.30 14.98 6.45
C SER A 168 14.89 14.59 6.88
N PHE A 169 14.24 15.48 7.63
CA PHE A 169 12.91 15.30 8.19
C PHE A 169 11.98 16.46 7.82
N SER A 170 10.76 16.12 7.43
CA SER A 170 9.71 17.09 7.09
C SER A 170 8.78 17.41 8.26
N SER A 171 8.75 16.58 9.31
CA SER A 171 7.89 16.77 10.49
C SER A 171 8.56 16.38 11.81
N GLU A 172 8.13 17.04 12.89
CA GLU A 172 8.61 16.80 14.26
C GLU A 172 8.19 15.43 14.78
N ALA A 173 6.96 15.02 14.48
CA ALA A 173 6.43 13.71 14.85
C ALA A 173 7.27 12.57 14.26
N ARG A 174 7.89 12.78 13.09
CA ARG A 174 8.78 11.77 12.49
C ARG A 174 10.10 11.65 13.24
N ILE A 175 10.67 12.76 13.69
CA ILE A 175 11.89 12.77 14.51
C ILE A 175 11.65 12.05 15.84
N GLU A 176 10.53 12.37 16.52
CA GLU A 176 10.14 11.72 17.78
C GLU A 176 10.02 10.20 17.61
N LEU A 177 9.40 9.76 16.51
CA LEU A 177 9.19 8.36 16.19
C LEU A 177 10.50 7.63 15.83
N ASP A 178 11.31 8.19 14.94
CA ASP A 178 12.53 7.54 14.44
C ASP A 178 13.63 7.46 15.51
N LEU A 179 13.65 8.43 16.44
CA LEU A 179 14.51 8.37 17.62
C LEU A 179 13.94 7.49 18.74
N GLY A 180 12.66 7.08 18.64
CA GLY A 180 11.98 6.25 19.63
C GLY A 180 11.82 6.93 20.99
N LEU A 181 11.57 8.25 20.98
CA LEU A 181 11.47 9.03 22.21
C LEU A 181 10.16 8.69 22.95
N SER A 182 10.27 8.44 24.26
CA SER A 182 9.09 8.42 25.12
C SER A 182 8.48 9.83 25.26
N LYS A 183 7.21 9.92 25.69
CA LYS A 183 6.55 11.22 25.91
C LYS A 183 7.31 12.16 26.86
N GLU A 184 8.04 11.62 27.82
CA GLU A 184 8.85 12.40 28.75
C GLU A 184 10.15 12.89 28.11
N GLU A 185 10.83 12.01 27.37
CA GLU A 185 12.06 12.36 26.64
C GLU A 185 11.80 13.37 25.53
N SER A 186 10.69 13.20 24.80
CA SER A 186 10.23 14.12 23.77
C SER A 186 10.06 15.54 24.33
N LYS A 187 9.34 15.69 25.45
CA LYS A 187 9.19 17.00 26.12
C LYS A 187 10.52 17.62 26.56
N LYS A 188 11.50 16.79 26.93
CA LYS A 188 12.77 17.26 27.51
C LYS A 188 13.83 17.59 26.45
N PHE A 189 13.94 16.79 25.40
CA PHE A 189 15.07 16.85 24.46
C PHE A 189 14.67 17.32 23.06
N LEU A 190 13.43 17.08 22.63
CA LEU A 190 12.99 17.43 21.28
C LEU A 190 13.15 18.93 20.98
N PRO A 191 12.82 19.88 21.88
CA PRO A 191 12.99 21.31 21.59
C PRO A 191 14.43 21.70 21.24
N ASP A 192 15.42 21.18 21.99
CA ASP A 192 16.84 21.44 21.72
C ASP A 192 17.27 20.78 20.39
N ILE A 193 16.81 19.56 20.09
CA ILE A 193 17.09 18.86 18.81
C ILE A 193 16.54 19.67 17.64
N LEU A 194 15.28 20.09 17.70
CA LEU A 194 14.63 20.85 16.63
C LEU A 194 15.33 22.19 16.40
N GLN A 195 15.74 22.88 17.48
CA GLN A 195 16.43 24.16 17.36
C GLN A 195 17.76 24.05 16.62
N GLN A 196 18.56 23.02 16.91
CA GLN A 196 19.88 22.84 16.29
C GLN A 196 19.83 22.26 14.87
N THR A 197 18.73 21.60 14.51
CA THR A 197 18.61 20.89 13.22
C THR A 197 17.72 21.61 12.21
N LYS A 198 17.11 22.73 12.57
CA LYS A 198 16.19 23.51 11.73
C LYS A 198 16.88 24.05 10.47
N ILE A 199 16.19 23.93 9.34
CA ILE A 199 16.55 24.54 8.06
C ILE A 199 15.49 25.61 7.71
N GLU A 200 15.92 26.68 7.05
CA GLU A 200 15.01 27.65 6.44
C GLU A 200 14.34 27.00 5.22
N ALA A 201 13.03 26.79 5.28
CA ALA A 201 12.27 26.13 4.22
C ALA A 201 11.18 27.07 3.72
N ASN A 202 11.33 27.57 2.49
CA ASN A 202 10.33 28.38 1.82
C ASN A 202 9.66 27.56 0.72
N TYR A 203 8.34 27.67 0.64
CA TYR A 203 7.56 27.09 -0.45
C TYR A 203 7.43 28.09 -1.59
N LEU A 204 7.17 27.61 -2.81
CA LEU A 204 6.97 28.45 -3.97
C LEU A 204 5.64 29.22 -3.87
N SER A 205 5.65 30.49 -4.27
CA SER A 205 4.44 31.23 -4.66
C SER A 205 4.21 31.09 -6.16
N GLU A 206 2.98 31.32 -6.64
CA GLU A 206 2.63 31.20 -8.08
C GLU A 206 3.55 31.99 -9.03
N THR A 207 4.11 33.12 -8.58
CA THR A 207 5.01 33.98 -9.35
C THR A 207 6.47 33.89 -8.90
N ASP A 208 6.87 32.83 -8.19
CA ASP A 208 8.28 32.65 -7.79
C ASP A 208 9.08 32.07 -8.98
N ASP A 209 10.25 32.65 -9.22
CA ASP A 209 11.22 32.18 -10.21
C ASP A 209 12.22 31.17 -9.61
N GLY A 210 12.01 30.78 -8.34
CA GLY A 210 12.82 29.79 -7.66
C GLY A 210 12.39 28.34 -7.90
N VAL A 211 13.18 27.42 -7.37
CA VAL A 211 12.96 25.97 -7.50
C VAL A 211 12.92 25.28 -6.13
N LEU A 212 12.17 24.19 -6.05
CA LEU A 212 12.31 23.20 -4.97
C LEU A 212 13.11 22.02 -5.48
N VAL A 213 14.14 21.64 -4.75
CA VAL A 213 15.05 20.54 -5.12
C VAL A 213 14.77 19.34 -4.22
N SER A 214 14.72 18.14 -4.76
CA SER A 214 14.55 16.95 -3.94
C SER A 214 15.76 16.64 -3.05
N ASP A 215 15.59 15.97 -1.90
CA ASP A 215 16.60 15.90 -0.84
C ASP A 215 17.85 15.10 -1.23
N LYS A 216 17.69 13.92 -1.87
CA LYS A 216 18.85 13.17 -2.39
C LYS A 216 19.56 13.94 -3.52
N LEU A 217 18.83 14.66 -4.38
CA LEU A 217 19.40 15.50 -5.43
C LEU A 217 20.20 16.68 -4.85
N SER A 218 19.67 17.37 -3.83
CA SER A 218 20.35 18.51 -3.21
C SER A 218 21.68 18.10 -2.59
N LYS A 219 21.74 16.92 -1.95
CA LYS A 219 22.97 16.35 -1.39
C LYS A 219 23.98 15.97 -2.48
N TYR A 220 23.50 15.45 -3.61
CA TYR A 220 24.36 15.11 -4.75
C TYR A 220 25.00 16.36 -5.37
N LEU A 221 24.18 17.38 -5.64
CA LEU A 221 24.64 18.67 -6.19
C LEU A 221 25.35 19.55 -5.15
N LYS A 222 25.31 19.18 -3.87
CA LYS A 222 25.84 19.95 -2.74
C LYS A 222 25.28 21.37 -2.70
N VAL A 223 23.96 21.48 -2.82
CA VAL A 223 23.21 22.73 -2.72
C VAL A 223 22.31 22.73 -1.50
N ASP A 224 22.25 23.88 -0.84
CA ASP A 224 21.33 24.17 0.25
C ASP A 224 20.37 25.32 -0.13
N VAL A 225 19.40 25.60 0.74
CA VAL A 225 18.44 26.68 0.52
C VAL A 225 19.18 28.02 0.46
N GLY A 226 18.89 28.80 -0.59
CA GLY A 226 19.56 30.07 -0.88
C GLY A 226 20.66 29.96 -1.95
N ASP A 227 21.16 28.75 -2.25
CA ASP A 227 22.07 28.53 -3.38
C ASP A 227 21.32 28.60 -4.72
N SER A 228 22.07 28.61 -5.82
CA SER A 228 21.50 28.56 -7.17
C SER A 228 21.93 27.29 -7.90
N ILE A 229 21.02 26.71 -8.68
CA ILE A 229 21.33 25.62 -9.61
C ILE A 229 21.21 26.11 -11.05
N VAL A 230 22.08 25.59 -11.92
CA VAL A 230 22.01 25.84 -13.35
C VAL A 230 21.26 24.70 -14.01
N LEU A 231 20.18 25.03 -14.71
CA LEU A 231 19.39 24.08 -15.49
C LEU A 231 19.68 24.27 -16.98
N MET A 232 19.90 23.18 -17.70
CA MET A 232 20.15 23.16 -19.14
C MET A 232 19.37 22.02 -19.79
N GLY A 233 18.66 22.29 -20.88
CA GLY A 233 17.86 21.31 -21.59
C GLY A 233 17.45 21.78 -22.98
N GLN A 234 16.57 21.00 -23.58
CA GLN A 234 15.94 21.32 -24.85
C GLN A 234 14.49 21.71 -24.56
N GLY A 235 14.10 22.89 -25.02
CA GLY A 235 12.72 23.36 -25.01
C GLY A 235 11.92 22.83 -26.20
N PHE A 236 10.67 23.25 -26.28
CA PHE A 236 9.75 22.95 -27.37
C PHE A 236 10.32 23.43 -28.72
N GLU A 237 10.09 22.65 -29.78
CA GLU A 237 10.60 22.89 -31.15
C GLU A 237 12.14 23.04 -31.21
N GLY A 238 12.85 22.40 -30.28
CA GLY A 238 14.31 22.45 -30.21
C GLY A 238 14.90 23.79 -29.77
N SER A 239 14.10 24.66 -29.16
CA SER A 239 14.60 25.86 -28.50
C SER A 239 15.60 25.51 -27.38
N SER A 240 16.53 26.42 -27.08
CA SER A 240 17.50 26.21 -26.00
C SER A 240 16.88 26.61 -24.66
N ALA A 241 16.81 25.65 -23.72
CA ALA A 241 16.35 25.90 -22.36
C ALA A 241 17.56 25.98 -21.43
N ALA A 242 17.94 27.19 -21.01
CA ALA A 242 19.03 27.37 -20.05
C ALA A 242 18.71 28.50 -19.06
N GLY A 243 18.92 28.25 -17.78
CA GLY A 243 18.60 29.23 -16.73
C GLY A 243 19.29 28.93 -15.41
N ILE A 244 19.40 29.96 -14.57
CA ILE A 244 19.93 29.87 -13.21
C ILE A 244 18.77 30.11 -12.26
N PHE A 245 18.50 29.15 -11.39
CA PHE A 245 17.34 29.17 -10.51
C PHE A 245 17.77 29.11 -9.04
N PRO A 246 17.30 30.04 -8.18
CA PRO A 246 17.56 29.99 -6.76
C PRO A 246 16.76 28.86 -6.08
N VAL A 247 17.42 28.10 -5.20
CA VAL A 247 16.81 27.03 -4.41
C VAL A 247 16.04 27.66 -3.24
N ARG A 248 14.72 27.58 -3.28
CA ARG A 248 13.82 28.11 -2.24
C ARG A 248 13.61 27.15 -1.08
N GLY A 249 13.66 25.87 -1.39
CA GLY A 249 13.36 24.82 -0.44
C GLY A 249 13.83 23.46 -0.94
N ILE A 250 13.96 22.54 0.00
CA ILE A 250 14.30 21.15 -0.28
C ILE A 250 13.08 20.31 0.08
N VAL A 251 12.69 19.39 -0.79
CA VAL A 251 11.54 18.49 -0.59
C VAL A 251 12.03 17.06 -0.46
N LYS A 252 11.44 16.30 0.45
CA LYS A 252 11.73 14.88 0.59
C LYS A 252 10.64 14.05 -0.06
N VAL A 253 10.94 13.50 -1.22
CA VAL A 253 9.99 12.71 -2.01
C VAL A 253 10.01 11.26 -1.53
N PRO A 254 8.85 10.58 -1.38
CA PRO A 254 8.80 9.20 -0.88
C PRO A 254 9.53 8.19 -1.77
N SER A 255 9.54 8.39 -3.09
CA SER A 255 10.24 7.54 -4.05
C SER A 255 11.71 7.98 -4.16
N PRO A 256 12.70 7.13 -3.79
CA PRO A 256 14.13 7.42 -3.93
C PRO A 256 14.58 7.78 -5.33
N ASP A 257 13.98 7.18 -6.35
CA ASP A 257 14.34 7.46 -7.73
C ASP A 257 13.94 8.91 -8.09
N LEU A 258 12.73 9.32 -7.70
CA LEU A 258 12.28 10.70 -7.86
C LEU A 258 13.03 11.66 -6.92
N ASP A 259 13.25 11.30 -5.66
CA ASP A 259 13.96 12.13 -4.67
C ASP A 259 15.40 12.43 -5.09
N ASN A 260 15.94 11.63 -6.01
CA ASN A 260 17.29 11.78 -6.53
C ASN A 260 17.39 12.57 -7.83
N LYS A 261 16.26 12.98 -8.43
CA LYS A 261 16.22 13.65 -9.74
C LYS A 261 15.11 14.69 -9.92
N LEU A 262 14.23 14.92 -8.94
CA LEU A 262 13.06 15.79 -9.11
C LEU A 262 13.38 17.25 -8.73
N VAL A 263 12.96 18.18 -9.58
CA VAL A 263 12.96 19.62 -9.30
C VAL A 263 11.58 20.18 -9.61
N TYR A 264 10.97 20.87 -8.64
CA TYR A 264 9.74 21.62 -8.87
C TYR A 264 10.05 23.08 -9.19
N MET A 265 9.29 23.65 -10.13
CA MET A 265 9.21 25.08 -10.39
C MET A 265 7.77 25.48 -10.65
N THR A 266 7.49 26.77 -10.71
CA THR A 266 6.15 27.26 -11.07
C THR A 266 5.83 26.92 -12.54
N LEU A 267 4.56 26.74 -12.87
CA LEU A 267 4.13 26.54 -14.26
C LEU A 267 4.64 27.65 -15.18
N THR A 268 4.57 28.91 -14.74
CA THR A 268 5.07 30.07 -15.49
C THR A 268 6.58 30.01 -15.70
N ALA A 269 7.36 29.61 -14.69
CA ALA A 269 8.81 29.44 -14.84
C ALA A 269 9.14 28.28 -15.80
N ALA A 270 8.42 27.15 -15.71
CA ALA A 270 8.60 26.02 -16.61
C ALA A 270 8.23 26.36 -18.07
N GLU A 271 7.13 27.08 -18.27
CA GLU A 271 6.69 27.54 -19.59
C GLU A 271 7.75 28.45 -20.23
N THR A 272 8.30 29.39 -19.46
CA THR A 272 9.36 30.30 -19.91
C THR A 272 10.66 29.54 -20.19
N PHE A 273 11.04 28.62 -19.30
CA PHE A 273 12.27 27.84 -19.42
C PHE A 273 12.25 26.94 -20.66
N TYR A 274 11.11 26.32 -20.96
CA TYR A 274 10.94 25.38 -22.07
C TYR A 274 10.34 25.98 -23.34
N GLY A 275 9.92 27.25 -23.34
CA GLY A 275 9.34 27.92 -24.50
C GLY A 275 7.98 27.38 -24.93
N LEU A 276 7.13 26.97 -23.98
CA LEU A 276 5.89 26.24 -24.26
C LEU A 276 4.67 27.09 -24.64
N ASN A 277 4.71 28.42 -24.47
CA ASN A 277 3.66 29.36 -24.90
C ASN A 277 2.21 28.89 -24.60
N GLY A 278 1.92 28.53 -23.35
CA GLY A 278 0.60 28.08 -22.88
C GLY A 278 0.33 26.58 -23.05
N ARG A 279 1.30 25.79 -23.52
CA ARG A 279 1.19 24.33 -23.61
C ARG A 279 1.62 23.65 -22.32
N ILE A 280 0.98 22.52 -22.04
CA ILE A 280 1.28 21.66 -20.89
C ILE A 280 1.53 20.23 -21.39
N THR A 281 2.16 19.40 -20.57
CA THR A 281 2.39 18.00 -20.94
C THR A 281 1.31 17.07 -20.40
N ALA A 282 0.72 17.42 -19.24
CA ALA A 282 -0.31 16.60 -18.64
C ALA A 282 -1.24 17.39 -17.71
N ILE A 283 -2.44 16.84 -17.47
CA ILE A 283 -3.34 17.24 -16.37
C ILE A 283 -3.45 16.04 -15.43
N ALA A 284 -2.92 16.18 -14.21
CA ALA A 284 -3.04 15.20 -13.14
C ALA A 284 -4.40 15.35 -12.44
N ILE A 285 -5.11 14.24 -12.22
CA ILE A 285 -6.46 14.22 -11.69
C ILE A 285 -6.55 13.29 -10.49
N ASN A 286 -7.07 13.80 -9.38
CA ASN A 286 -7.45 13.02 -8.21
C ASN A 286 -8.97 12.85 -8.14
N LEU A 287 -9.37 11.71 -7.55
CA LEU A 287 -10.77 11.32 -7.41
C LEU A 287 -11.24 11.46 -5.96
N HIS A 288 -12.56 11.55 -5.77
CA HIS A 288 -13.18 11.43 -4.45
C HIS A 288 -13.26 9.97 -4.01
N ASP A 289 -13.60 9.09 -4.95
CA ASP A 289 -13.70 7.64 -4.78
C ASP A 289 -12.89 6.93 -5.88
N ASN A 290 -11.92 6.13 -5.45
CA ASN A 290 -11.03 5.39 -6.34
C ASN A 290 -11.69 4.12 -6.89
N ASP A 291 -12.72 3.60 -6.23
CA ASP A 291 -13.44 2.40 -6.69
C ASP A 291 -14.23 2.69 -7.99
N GLU A 292 -14.63 3.95 -8.19
CA GLU A 292 -15.29 4.45 -9.42
C GLU A 292 -14.30 5.01 -10.45
N MET A 293 -13.00 4.75 -10.32
CA MET A 293 -11.97 5.27 -11.24
C MET A 293 -12.25 4.88 -12.69
N GLN A 294 -12.62 3.62 -12.95
CA GLN A 294 -12.80 3.12 -14.31
C GLN A 294 -14.03 3.72 -15.00
N SER A 295 -15.14 3.91 -14.27
CA SER A 295 -16.33 4.59 -14.78
C SER A 295 -16.06 6.08 -15.02
N THR A 296 -15.30 6.72 -14.12
CA THR A 296 -14.91 8.12 -14.25
C THR A 296 -13.98 8.32 -15.46
N GLN A 297 -13.01 7.43 -15.67
CA GLN A 297 -12.14 7.45 -16.85
C GLN A 297 -12.96 7.34 -18.14
N GLN A 298 -13.92 6.42 -18.22
CA GLN A 298 -14.78 6.26 -19.40
C GLN A 298 -15.67 7.48 -19.66
N ALA A 299 -16.25 8.06 -18.62
CA ALA A 299 -17.03 9.28 -18.72
C ALA A 299 -16.19 10.45 -19.23
N LEU A 300 -15.00 10.64 -18.64
CA LEU A 300 -14.09 11.71 -19.01
C LEU A 300 -13.58 11.53 -20.45
N SER A 301 -13.18 10.33 -20.85
CA SER A 301 -12.76 10.02 -22.22
C SER A 301 -13.86 10.28 -23.25
N SER A 302 -15.13 10.02 -22.89
CA SER A 302 -16.27 10.30 -23.77
C SER A 302 -16.57 11.79 -23.87
N GLU A 303 -16.42 12.53 -22.77
CA GLU A 303 -16.67 13.96 -22.69
C GLU A 303 -15.55 14.80 -23.32
N LEU A 304 -14.32 14.30 -23.28
CA LEU A 304 -13.10 14.86 -23.85
C LEU A 304 -12.78 14.28 -25.24
N ALA A 305 -13.72 13.59 -25.90
CA ALA A 305 -13.47 12.89 -27.16
C ALA A 305 -12.79 13.79 -28.21
N SER A 306 -11.46 13.66 -28.31
CA SER A 306 -10.58 14.36 -29.22
C SER A 306 -9.50 13.38 -29.68
N THR A 307 -8.83 13.69 -30.79
CA THR A 307 -7.69 12.90 -31.28
C THR A 307 -6.39 13.23 -30.57
N ASP A 308 -6.36 14.34 -29.83
CA ASP A 308 -5.11 14.99 -29.41
C ASP A 308 -4.74 14.63 -27.97
N PHE A 309 -5.69 14.09 -27.18
CA PHE A 309 -5.46 13.68 -25.81
C PHE A 309 -6.22 12.41 -25.43
N VAL A 310 -5.64 11.67 -24.49
CA VAL A 310 -6.20 10.45 -23.91
C VAL A 310 -6.24 10.57 -22.40
N VAL A 311 -7.25 9.95 -21.79
CA VAL A 311 -7.32 9.81 -20.33
C VAL A 311 -6.75 8.44 -19.96
N LYS A 312 -5.56 8.42 -19.34
CA LYS A 312 -4.97 7.20 -18.78
C LYS A 312 -5.22 7.13 -17.28
N ASN A 313 -5.35 5.92 -16.75
CA ASN A 313 -5.34 5.68 -15.32
C ASN A 313 -3.93 5.36 -14.81
N TRP A 314 -3.73 5.37 -13.49
CA TRP A 314 -2.43 5.09 -12.88
C TRP A 314 -1.87 3.71 -13.24
N GLU A 315 -2.72 2.71 -13.47
CA GLU A 315 -2.31 1.37 -13.87
C GLU A 315 -1.69 1.33 -15.27
N GLU A 316 -2.15 2.23 -16.16
CA GLU A 316 -1.63 2.42 -17.51
C GLU A 316 -0.39 3.31 -17.54
N ILE A 317 -0.32 4.32 -16.66
CA ILE A 317 0.82 5.25 -16.55
C ILE A 317 2.02 4.56 -15.87
N THR A 318 1.76 3.73 -14.86
CA THR A 318 2.78 3.03 -14.07
C THR A 318 2.61 1.51 -14.13
N PRO A 319 2.78 0.90 -15.32
CA PRO A 319 2.56 -0.54 -15.50
C PRO A 319 3.49 -1.40 -14.64
N THR A 320 4.69 -0.89 -14.31
CA THR A 320 5.65 -1.54 -13.41
C THR A 320 5.09 -1.70 -11.99
N LEU A 321 4.46 -0.65 -11.45
CA LEU A 321 3.83 -0.69 -10.12
C LEU A 321 2.66 -1.67 -10.11
N LYS A 322 1.80 -1.63 -11.14
CA LYS A 322 0.72 -2.61 -11.32
C LYS A 322 1.25 -4.05 -11.34
N GLN A 323 2.26 -4.32 -12.16
CA GLN A 323 2.87 -5.65 -12.28
C GLN A 323 3.47 -6.14 -10.96
N GLN A 324 4.09 -5.25 -10.19
CA GLN A 324 4.62 -5.59 -8.87
C GLN A 324 3.50 -5.93 -7.88
N ILE A 325 2.45 -5.11 -7.80
CA ILE A 325 1.27 -5.38 -6.95
C ILE A 325 0.62 -6.71 -7.34
N GLU A 326 0.42 -6.96 -8.64
CA GLU A 326 -0.15 -8.21 -9.11
C GLU A 326 0.76 -9.40 -8.82
N GLY A 327 2.08 -9.25 -8.98
CA GLY A 327 3.08 -10.26 -8.67
C GLY A 327 3.05 -10.66 -7.21
N ASP A 328 3.09 -9.68 -6.31
CA ASP A 328 3.01 -9.92 -4.87
C ASP A 328 1.64 -10.46 -4.46
N SER A 329 0.55 -9.99 -5.09
CA SER A 329 -0.81 -10.53 -4.92
C SER A 329 -0.89 -12.02 -5.28
N LYS A 330 -0.33 -12.40 -6.43
CA LYS A 330 -0.25 -13.80 -6.88
C LYS A 330 0.64 -14.65 -5.97
N SER A 331 1.78 -14.12 -5.53
CA SER A 331 2.66 -14.77 -4.56
C SER A 331 1.93 -15.06 -3.24
N GLY A 332 1.20 -14.07 -2.70
CA GLY A 332 0.37 -14.24 -1.51
C GLY A 332 -0.73 -15.29 -1.67
N GLN A 333 -1.35 -15.39 -2.85
CA GLN A 333 -2.32 -16.45 -3.15
C GLN A 333 -1.69 -17.85 -3.18
N ILE A 334 -0.48 -18.00 -3.73
CA ILE A 334 0.26 -19.27 -3.70
C ILE A 334 0.54 -19.68 -2.26
N PHE A 335 0.99 -18.75 -1.41
CA PHE A 335 1.24 -19.02 0.00
C PHE A 335 -0.05 -19.43 0.74
N LEU A 336 -1.17 -18.75 0.49
CA LEU A 336 -2.48 -19.15 1.02
C LEU A 336 -2.89 -20.56 0.55
N ALA A 337 -2.61 -20.92 -0.70
CA ALA A 337 -2.88 -22.26 -1.21
C ALA A 337 -2.09 -23.34 -0.44
N VAL A 338 -0.82 -23.08 -0.09
CA VAL A 338 -0.03 -24.00 0.74
C VAL A 338 -0.65 -24.17 2.13
N ILE A 339 -1.07 -23.08 2.78
CA ILE A 339 -1.77 -23.14 4.07
C ILE A 339 -3.04 -23.99 3.94
N TYR A 340 -3.81 -23.77 2.89
CA TYR A 340 -5.04 -24.52 2.63
C TYR A 340 -4.81 -26.01 2.41
N ILE A 341 -3.74 -26.40 1.73
CA ILE A 341 -3.36 -27.80 1.59
C ILE A 341 -3.05 -28.41 2.96
N ILE A 342 -2.25 -27.73 3.78
CA ILE A 342 -1.88 -28.20 5.13
C ILE A 342 -3.14 -28.37 6.00
N VAL A 343 -4.04 -27.38 5.97
CA VAL A 343 -5.29 -27.38 6.72
C VAL A 343 -6.23 -28.47 6.23
N PHE A 344 -6.36 -28.65 4.91
CA PHE A 344 -7.16 -29.72 4.32
C PHE A 344 -6.69 -31.10 4.81
N PHE A 345 -5.38 -31.38 4.78
CA PHE A 345 -4.84 -32.65 5.29
C PHE A 345 -5.04 -32.80 6.80
N GLY A 346 -4.91 -31.72 7.57
CA GLY A 346 -5.20 -31.72 9.00
C GLY A 346 -6.65 -32.09 9.31
N ILE A 347 -7.60 -31.46 8.61
CA ILE A 347 -9.03 -31.77 8.72
C ILE A 347 -9.26 -33.22 8.28
N PHE A 348 -8.83 -33.59 7.07
CA PHE A 348 -9.00 -34.92 6.49
C PHE A 348 -8.52 -36.03 7.43
N GLY A 349 -7.31 -35.91 7.98
CA GLY A 349 -6.75 -36.88 8.92
C GLY A 349 -7.62 -37.02 10.17
N THR A 350 -8.13 -35.92 10.72
CA THR A 350 -9.00 -35.97 11.90
C THR A 350 -10.36 -36.62 11.61
N VAL A 351 -10.96 -36.36 10.44
CA VAL A 351 -12.24 -36.98 10.06
C VAL A 351 -12.07 -38.48 9.81
N MET A 352 -11.00 -38.87 9.11
CA MET A 352 -10.71 -40.29 8.86
C MET A 352 -10.50 -41.04 10.18
N MET A 353 -9.77 -40.46 11.11
CA MET A 353 -9.55 -41.05 12.44
C MET A 353 -10.86 -41.14 13.23
N MET A 354 -11.71 -40.11 13.18
CA MET A 354 -13.03 -40.13 13.82
C MET A 354 -13.91 -41.28 13.31
N VAL A 355 -13.90 -41.55 12.00
CA VAL A 355 -14.66 -42.65 11.41
C VAL A 355 -14.06 -44.01 11.78
N ALA A 356 -12.74 -44.16 11.76
CA ALA A 356 -12.07 -45.40 12.13
C ALA A 356 -12.37 -45.84 13.57
N GLU A 357 -12.31 -44.91 14.53
CA GLU A 357 -12.58 -45.20 15.94
C GLU A 357 -14.04 -45.57 16.23
N ARG A 358 -14.97 -44.99 15.47
CA ARG A 358 -16.41 -45.25 15.60
C ARG A 358 -16.90 -46.34 14.66
N MET A 359 -16.00 -47.01 13.94
CA MET A 359 -16.38 -48.00 12.91
C MET A 359 -17.18 -49.17 13.48
N LYS A 360 -16.81 -49.67 14.68
CA LYS A 360 -17.59 -50.70 15.41
C LYS A 360 -18.98 -50.19 15.82
N GLU A 361 -19.09 -48.96 16.32
CA GLU A 361 -20.36 -48.33 16.68
C GLU A 361 -21.28 -48.19 15.45
N PHE A 362 -20.70 -47.74 14.34
CA PHE A 362 -21.38 -47.60 13.05
C PHE A 362 -21.86 -48.95 12.52
N GLY A 363 -21.02 -49.99 12.59
CA GLY A 363 -21.38 -51.36 12.22
C GLY A 363 -22.57 -51.90 13.02
N MET A 364 -22.57 -51.70 14.35
CA MET A 364 -23.68 -52.11 15.22
C MET A 364 -24.99 -51.36 14.90
N MET A 365 -24.94 -50.04 14.68
CA MET A 365 -26.14 -49.27 14.33
C MET A 365 -26.75 -49.70 12.99
N VAL A 366 -25.90 -50.02 12.01
CA VAL A 366 -26.36 -50.55 10.71
C VAL A 366 -26.97 -51.96 10.89
N ALA A 367 -26.38 -52.81 11.74
CA ALA A 367 -26.91 -54.14 12.05
C ALA A 367 -28.30 -54.10 12.72
N VAL A 368 -28.56 -53.10 13.56
CA VAL A 368 -29.86 -52.86 14.22
C VAL A 368 -30.90 -52.28 13.24
N GLY A 369 -30.52 -51.97 12.00
CA GLY A 369 -31.42 -51.54 10.92
C GLY A 369 -31.35 -50.06 10.55
N MET A 370 -30.35 -49.31 11.05
CA MET A 370 -30.17 -47.92 10.62
C MET A 370 -29.64 -47.84 9.19
N LYS A 371 -30.34 -47.09 8.31
CA LYS A 371 -29.88 -46.86 6.93
C LYS A 371 -28.50 -46.16 6.92
N GLN A 372 -27.57 -46.70 6.13
CA GLN A 372 -26.21 -46.13 5.96
C GLN A 372 -26.22 -44.67 5.51
N THR A 373 -27.22 -44.26 4.71
CA THR A 373 -27.39 -42.87 4.28
C THR A 373 -27.70 -41.93 5.43
N LYS A 374 -28.50 -42.36 6.42
CA LYS A 374 -28.75 -41.56 7.64
C LYS A 374 -27.46 -41.37 8.44
N LEU A 375 -26.62 -42.41 8.51
CA LEU A 375 -25.34 -42.32 9.21
C LEU A 375 -24.38 -41.34 8.53
N ALA A 376 -24.25 -41.44 7.21
CA ALA A 376 -23.47 -40.50 6.40
C ALA A 376 -23.94 -39.05 6.60
N THR A 377 -25.25 -38.80 6.57
CA THR A 377 -25.81 -37.45 6.81
C THR A 377 -25.48 -36.92 8.21
N ILE A 378 -25.50 -37.77 9.25
CA ILE A 378 -25.11 -37.36 10.61
C ILE A 378 -23.65 -36.92 10.64
N LEU A 379 -22.74 -37.69 10.03
CA LEU A 379 -21.31 -37.33 9.97
C LEU A 379 -21.09 -36.01 9.21
N THR A 380 -21.73 -35.85 8.05
CA THR A 380 -21.61 -34.60 7.27
C THR A 380 -22.12 -33.40 8.06
N LEU A 381 -23.23 -33.53 8.79
CA LEU A 381 -23.73 -32.48 9.67
C LEU A 381 -22.78 -32.19 10.84
N GLU A 382 -22.17 -33.22 11.43
CA GLU A 382 -21.16 -33.10 12.50
C GLU A 382 -19.98 -32.25 12.02
N MET A 383 -19.44 -32.57 10.84
CA MET A 383 -18.34 -31.83 10.23
C MET A 383 -18.73 -30.43 9.79
N PHE A 384 -19.94 -30.25 9.26
CA PHE A 384 -20.44 -28.93 8.88
C PHE A 384 -20.55 -27.98 10.09
N PHE A 385 -21.07 -28.45 11.22
CA PHE A 385 -21.10 -27.66 12.46
C PHE A 385 -19.70 -27.32 12.97
N LEU A 386 -18.75 -28.27 12.92
CA LEU A 386 -17.34 -28.00 13.23
C LEU A 386 -16.73 -26.93 12.32
N GLY A 387 -17.01 -27.02 11.01
CA GLY A 387 -16.60 -26.02 10.02
C GLY A 387 -17.11 -24.64 10.36
N ILE A 388 -18.41 -24.51 10.67
CA ILE A 388 -19.01 -23.24 11.06
C ILE A 388 -18.40 -22.71 12.37
N ILE A 389 -18.30 -23.54 13.41
CA ILE A 389 -17.74 -23.10 14.70
C ILE A 389 -16.31 -22.61 14.51
N GLY A 390 -15.46 -23.38 13.82
CA GLY A 390 -14.09 -22.99 13.55
C GLY A 390 -13.99 -21.74 12.70
N ALA A 391 -14.80 -21.63 11.64
CA ALA A 391 -14.77 -20.47 10.77
C ALA A 391 -15.26 -19.19 11.46
N VAL A 392 -16.41 -19.25 12.13
CA VAL A 392 -16.96 -18.11 12.88
C VAL A 392 -16.00 -17.68 13.99
N SER A 393 -15.44 -18.63 14.76
CA SER A 393 -14.49 -18.27 15.82
C SER A 393 -13.20 -17.67 15.27
N GLY A 394 -12.65 -18.20 14.16
CA GLY A 394 -11.46 -17.65 13.51
C GLY A 394 -11.70 -16.25 12.94
N SER A 395 -12.83 -16.05 12.27
CA SER A 395 -13.27 -14.73 11.78
C SER A 395 -13.44 -13.74 12.92
N LEU A 396 -14.15 -14.11 14.00
CA LEU A 396 -14.35 -13.22 15.16
C LEU A 396 -13.02 -12.86 15.84
N ALA A 397 -12.09 -13.80 15.97
CA ALA A 397 -10.78 -13.55 16.55
C ALA A 397 -9.91 -12.63 15.68
N SER A 398 -10.13 -12.61 14.36
CA SER A 398 -9.39 -11.71 13.46
C SER A 398 -9.84 -10.25 13.56
N ILE A 399 -11.10 -9.97 13.93
CA ILE A 399 -11.68 -8.62 13.96
C ILE A 399 -10.86 -7.67 14.87
N PRO A 400 -10.57 -7.98 16.15
CA PRO A 400 -9.79 -7.09 16.99
C PRO A 400 -8.41 -6.76 16.41
N LEU A 401 -7.76 -7.73 15.75
CA LEU A 401 -6.43 -7.55 15.20
C LEU A 401 -6.45 -6.69 13.93
N ILE A 402 -7.47 -6.85 13.08
CA ILE A 402 -7.71 -5.99 11.91
C ILE A 402 -8.02 -4.55 12.36
N LEU A 403 -8.89 -4.37 13.35
CA LEU A 403 -9.19 -3.03 13.84
C LEU A 403 -7.96 -2.37 14.47
N LEU A 404 -7.18 -3.13 15.25
CA LEU A 404 -5.93 -2.64 15.82
C LEU A 404 -4.94 -2.24 14.71
N GLY A 405 -4.74 -3.06 13.70
CA GLY A 405 -3.84 -2.77 12.57
C GLY A 405 -4.33 -1.63 11.67
N HIS A 406 -5.63 -1.35 11.65
CA HIS A 406 -6.21 -0.27 10.87
C HIS A 406 -6.02 1.09 11.57
N TYR A 407 -6.33 1.16 12.87
CA TYR A 407 -6.18 2.40 13.65
C TYR A 407 -4.74 2.65 14.12
N TYR A 408 -3.97 1.58 14.37
CA TYR A 408 -2.58 1.62 14.79
C TYR A 408 -1.74 0.76 13.85
N PRO A 409 -1.51 1.22 12.60
CA PRO A 409 -0.77 0.45 11.62
C PRO A 409 0.65 0.20 12.09
N VAL A 410 1.15 -1.00 11.76
CA VAL A 410 2.50 -1.40 12.13
C VAL A 410 3.47 -0.54 11.33
N LYS A 411 4.26 0.26 12.06
CA LYS A 411 5.34 1.06 11.49
C LYS A 411 6.63 0.27 11.66
N LEU A 412 7.30 -0.04 10.56
CA LEU A 412 8.61 -0.67 10.58
C LEU A 412 9.62 0.36 11.09
N THR A 413 10.57 -0.07 11.90
CA THR A 413 11.61 0.81 12.48
C THR A 413 13.01 0.26 12.20
N GLY A 414 14.02 1.13 12.21
CA GLY A 414 15.42 0.72 12.06
C GLY A 414 15.81 0.37 10.63
N GLU A 415 16.65 -0.66 10.45
CA GLU A 415 17.20 -1.06 9.15
C GLU A 415 16.12 -1.55 8.17
N VAL A 416 15.09 -2.23 8.67
CA VAL A 416 13.96 -2.68 7.84
C VAL A 416 13.18 -1.49 7.30
N ALA A 417 12.99 -0.43 8.09
CA ALA A 417 12.35 0.79 7.63
C ALA A 417 13.15 1.46 6.51
N LYS A 418 14.48 1.55 6.68
CA LYS A 418 15.38 2.09 5.66
C LYS A 418 15.33 1.28 4.36
N MET A 419 15.29 -0.05 4.45
CA MET A 419 15.15 -0.91 3.28
C MET A 419 13.85 -0.63 2.51
N TYR A 420 12.72 -0.49 3.21
CA TYR A 420 11.44 -0.13 2.57
C TYR A 420 11.48 1.27 1.95
N GLU A 421 12.05 2.24 2.67
CA GLU A 421 12.22 3.61 2.16
C GLU A 421 13.12 3.65 0.92
N ASP A 422 14.22 2.89 0.90
CA ASP A 422 15.13 2.79 -0.24
C ASP A 422 14.50 2.04 -1.44
N MET A 423 13.46 1.24 -1.21
CA MET A 423 12.63 0.66 -2.26
C MET A 423 11.52 1.60 -2.76
N GLY A 424 11.33 2.77 -2.15
CA GLY A 424 10.27 3.71 -2.53
C GLY A 424 8.96 3.59 -1.79
N PHE A 425 8.94 2.84 -0.70
CA PHE A 425 7.73 2.60 0.08
C PHE A 425 7.84 3.24 1.45
N GLN A 426 6.72 3.81 1.90
CA GLN A 426 6.61 4.20 3.30
C GLN A 426 6.58 2.93 4.17
N ALA A 427 7.31 2.97 5.27
CA ALA A 427 7.51 1.84 6.16
C ALA A 427 6.29 1.59 7.08
N ILE A 428 5.08 1.61 6.53
CA ILE A 428 3.80 1.50 7.25
C ILE A 428 2.96 0.39 6.59
N MET A 429 2.49 -0.56 7.40
CA MET A 429 1.67 -1.69 6.97
C MET A 429 0.30 -1.68 7.66
N PRO A 430 -0.68 -0.95 7.11
CA PRO A 430 -2.04 -0.96 7.61
C PRO A 430 -2.79 -2.22 7.17
N THR A 431 -3.84 -2.57 7.93
CA THR A 431 -4.78 -3.63 7.56
C THR A 431 -6.01 -3.04 6.86
N ALA A 432 -6.49 -3.73 5.83
CA ALA A 432 -7.77 -3.42 5.17
C ALA A 432 -8.94 -3.74 6.11
N LEU A 433 -9.99 -2.92 6.02
CA LEU A 433 -11.25 -3.14 6.72
C LEU A 433 -12.05 -4.31 6.10
N PHE A 434 -13.22 -4.60 6.68
CA PHE A 434 -14.06 -5.72 6.28
C PHE A 434 -14.64 -5.52 4.87
N ASP A 435 -14.15 -6.33 3.95
CA ASP A 435 -14.53 -6.36 2.52
C ASP A 435 -14.83 -7.84 2.14
N PRO A 436 -15.36 -8.20 0.94
CA PRO A 436 -15.77 -9.57 0.62
C PRO A 436 -14.71 -10.65 0.89
N TYR A 437 -13.42 -10.31 0.83
CA TYR A 437 -12.35 -11.25 1.19
C TYR A 437 -12.55 -11.88 2.58
N PHE A 438 -13.11 -11.15 3.55
CA PHE A 438 -13.34 -11.62 4.91
C PHE A 438 -14.30 -12.83 4.95
N PHE A 439 -15.39 -12.75 4.19
CA PHE A 439 -16.40 -13.80 4.12
C PHE A 439 -15.97 -14.96 3.20
N VAL A 440 -15.25 -14.64 2.12
CA VAL A 440 -14.77 -15.62 1.15
C VAL A 440 -13.86 -16.67 1.80
N GLN A 441 -12.97 -16.29 2.74
CA GLN A 441 -12.11 -17.28 3.41
C GLN A 441 -12.89 -18.31 4.23
N GLY A 442 -13.96 -17.89 4.91
CA GLY A 442 -14.85 -18.78 5.63
C GLY A 442 -15.55 -19.77 4.69
N ILE A 443 -16.02 -19.29 3.53
CA ILE A 443 -16.66 -20.12 2.51
C ILE A 443 -15.68 -21.16 1.94
N ILE A 444 -14.45 -20.74 1.62
CA ILE A 444 -13.40 -21.65 1.10
C ILE A 444 -13.17 -22.81 2.08
N ILE A 445 -13.08 -22.52 3.38
CA ILE A 445 -12.83 -23.54 4.39
C ILE A 445 -14.05 -24.44 4.61
N LEU A 446 -15.28 -23.92 4.53
CA LEU A 446 -16.48 -24.76 4.53
C LEU A 446 -16.51 -25.73 3.34
N VAL A 447 -16.10 -25.27 2.16
CA VAL A 447 -15.95 -26.13 0.97
C VAL A 447 -14.88 -27.19 1.21
N MET A 448 -13.73 -26.85 1.81
CA MET A 448 -12.70 -27.83 2.15
C MET A 448 -13.16 -28.88 3.16
N VAL A 449 -13.91 -28.49 4.18
CA VAL A 449 -14.51 -29.42 5.14
C VAL A 449 -15.45 -30.38 4.43
N PHE A 450 -16.28 -29.87 3.50
CA PHE A 450 -17.19 -30.70 2.70
C PHE A 450 -16.42 -31.69 1.81
N LEU A 451 -15.37 -31.23 1.14
CA LEU A 451 -14.50 -32.08 0.31
C LEU A 451 -13.79 -33.15 1.14
N ALA A 452 -13.28 -32.80 2.33
CA ALA A 452 -12.62 -33.73 3.24
C ALA A 452 -13.57 -34.84 3.72
N CYS A 453 -14.88 -34.57 3.79
CA CYS A 453 -15.89 -35.57 4.15
C CYS A 453 -16.13 -36.63 3.07
N TYR A 454 -15.71 -36.41 1.81
CA TYR A 454 -16.04 -37.29 0.69
C TYR A 454 -15.60 -38.75 0.91
N SER A 455 -14.33 -38.96 1.27
CA SER A 455 -13.79 -40.31 1.49
C SER A 455 -14.40 -41.01 2.74
N PRO A 456 -14.46 -40.35 3.92
CA PRO A 456 -15.14 -40.92 5.10
C PRO A 456 -16.60 -41.29 4.85
N VAL A 457 -17.36 -40.43 4.16
CA VAL A 457 -18.77 -40.70 3.80
C VAL A 457 -18.88 -41.91 2.88
N ARG A 458 -18.01 -42.00 1.87
CA ARG A 458 -17.95 -43.16 0.96
C ARG A 458 -17.59 -44.45 1.70
N SER A 459 -16.71 -44.39 2.70
CA SER A 459 -16.39 -45.53 3.57
C SER A 459 -17.62 -46.02 4.31
N ILE A 460 -18.39 -45.11 4.93
CA ILE A 460 -19.62 -45.44 5.67
C ILE A 460 -20.70 -46.07 4.77
N LEU A 461 -20.90 -45.50 3.57
CA LEU A 461 -21.89 -46.01 2.62
C LEU A 461 -21.54 -47.41 2.08
N LYS A 462 -20.29 -47.85 2.23
CA LYS A 462 -19.82 -49.19 1.80
C LYS A 462 -19.47 -50.09 2.98
N ILE A 463 -19.93 -49.78 4.20
CA ILE A 463 -19.67 -50.61 5.38
C ILE A 463 -20.22 -52.02 5.18
N ASN A 464 -19.34 -53.01 5.30
CA ASN A 464 -19.72 -54.41 5.43
C ASN A 464 -19.85 -54.72 6.93
N VAL A 465 -21.09 -54.95 7.38
CA VAL A 465 -21.45 -55.14 8.79
C VAL A 465 -20.65 -56.26 9.45
N ILE A 466 -20.38 -57.36 8.72
CA ILE A 466 -19.67 -58.53 9.26
C ILE A 466 -18.21 -58.19 9.58
N LYS A 467 -17.54 -57.45 8.70
CA LYS A 467 -16.16 -56.99 8.90
C LYS A 467 -16.08 -55.92 9.98
N ALA A 468 -17.02 -54.98 10.01
CA ALA A 468 -17.01 -53.86 10.96
C ALA A 468 -17.16 -54.31 12.44
N ILE A 469 -17.83 -55.44 12.70
CA ILE A 469 -18.02 -55.97 14.07
C ILE A 469 -16.79 -56.76 14.56
N HIS A 470 -16.05 -57.41 13.66
CA HIS A 470 -14.89 -58.24 14.02
C HIS A 470 -13.57 -57.46 14.19
N GLY A 471 -13.51 -56.20 13.76
CA GLY A 471 -12.32 -55.34 13.88
C GLY A 471 -11.65 -55.11 12.55
#